data_AF-A7RMQ6-F1
#
_entry.id   AF-A7RMQ6-F1
#
_cell.length_a   1.000
_cell.length_b   1.000
_cell.length_c   1.000
_cell.angle_alpha   90.00
_cell.angle_beta   90.00
_cell.angle_gamma   90.00
#
_symmetry.space_group_name_H-M   'P 1'
#
loop_
_entity.id
_entity.type
_entity.pdbx_description
1 polymer ?
#
loop_
_entity_poly.entity_id
_entity_poly.type
_entity_poly.pdbx_seq_one_letter_code
_entity_poly.pdbx_strand_id
1 'polypeptide(L)'
;MKALPEPDGAKKESKDDKFSMAMDVKGFPPEAIKVQVLGNELLVSANHEVEHEGHYHAMHFNRQFILPREVDMDSLTTRLDKEGKLHFEAKKRNAPALPPVRELKVLRDK
;
A
#
# COMPACT_ATOMS: atom_id res chain seq x y z
N MET A 1 -26.29 23.79 35.76
CA MET A 1 -24.82 23.65 35.76
C MET A 1 -24.43 22.24 36.15
N LYS A 2 -24.00 21.41 35.19
CA LYS A 2 -22.69 20.74 35.14
C LYS A 2 -22.65 19.91 33.86
N ALA A 3 -21.84 20.34 32.90
CA ALA A 3 -21.47 19.51 31.77
C ALA A 3 -20.66 18.31 32.29
N LEU A 4 -20.93 17.12 31.73
CA LEU A 4 -20.09 15.95 31.91
C LEU A 4 -18.71 16.26 31.31
N PRO A 5 -17.61 15.82 31.94
CA PRO A 5 -16.28 15.99 31.36
C PRO A 5 -16.18 15.18 30.07
N GLU A 6 -15.85 15.86 28.97
CA GLU A 6 -15.44 15.26 27.71
C GLU A 6 -14.25 14.32 27.98
N PRO A 7 -14.27 13.05 27.53
CA PRO A 7 -13.13 12.17 27.71
C PRO A 7 -11.95 12.66 26.87
N ASP A 8 -10.82 12.87 27.54
CA ASP A 8 -9.54 13.23 26.97
C ASP A 8 -9.17 12.35 25.76
N GLY A 9 -8.91 13.00 24.62
CA GLY A 9 -7.88 12.56 23.69
C GLY A 9 -8.17 11.39 22.74
N ALA A 10 -9.41 10.92 22.59
CA ALA A 10 -9.73 10.00 21.51
C ALA A 10 -9.67 10.74 20.16
N LYS A 11 -8.49 10.77 19.53
CA LYS A 11 -8.38 11.13 18.10
C LYS A 11 -9.37 10.26 17.34
N LYS A 12 -10.44 10.88 16.87
CA LYS A 12 -11.42 10.27 15.97
C LYS A 12 -10.71 10.06 14.65
N GLU A 13 -9.99 8.94 14.52
CA GLU A 13 -9.39 8.52 13.26
C GLU A 13 -10.53 8.31 12.26
N SER A 14 -10.75 9.28 11.39
CA SER A 14 -11.69 9.13 10.30
C SER A 14 -11.09 8.16 9.28
N LYS A 15 -11.92 7.41 8.55
CA LYS A 15 -11.41 6.57 7.45
C LYS A 15 -10.66 7.40 6.40
N ASP A 16 -10.91 8.72 6.33
CA ASP A 16 -10.22 9.62 5.42
C ASP A 16 -8.75 9.87 5.81
N ASP A 17 -8.37 9.66 7.08
CA ASP A 17 -7.01 9.90 7.59
C ASP A 17 -6.03 8.73 7.33
N LYS A 18 -6.53 7.62 6.79
CA LYS A 18 -5.73 6.41 6.57
C LYS A 18 -5.72 6.01 5.10
N PHE A 19 -4.55 5.60 4.63
CA PHE A 19 -4.39 4.89 3.37
C PHE A 19 -4.56 3.39 3.62
N SER A 20 -5.30 2.71 2.75
CA SER A 20 -5.44 1.26 2.78
C SER A 20 -5.45 0.71 1.35
N MET A 21 -4.72 -0.38 1.13
CA MET A 21 -4.68 -1.13 -0.11
C MET A 21 -4.54 -2.62 0.21
N ALA A 22 -5.10 -3.49 -0.62
CA ALA A 22 -4.94 -4.93 -0.46
C ALA A 22 -4.72 -5.61 -1.81
N MET A 23 -4.03 -6.75 -1.81
CA MET A 23 -3.79 -7.55 -2.99
C MET A 23 -3.83 -9.05 -2.68
N ASP A 24 -4.33 -9.85 -3.61
CA ASP A 24 -4.34 -11.32 -3.49
C ASP A 24 -2.94 -11.88 -3.81
N VAL A 25 -2.40 -12.67 -2.89
CA VAL A 25 -1.10 -13.35 -2.98
C VAL A 25 -1.25 -14.84 -2.61
N LYS A 26 -2.44 -15.43 -2.79
CA LYS A 26 -2.66 -16.86 -2.55
C LYS A 26 -1.66 -17.73 -3.31
N GLY A 27 -1.23 -18.81 -2.66
CA GLY A 27 -0.23 -19.74 -3.20
C GLY A 27 1.21 -19.38 -2.84
N PHE A 28 1.45 -18.20 -2.27
CA PHE A 28 2.76 -17.82 -1.74
C PHE A 28 2.74 -17.87 -0.21
N PRO A 29 3.65 -18.62 0.43
CA PRO A 29 3.81 -18.56 1.86
C PRO A 29 4.43 -17.20 2.27
N PRO A 30 4.22 -16.72 3.51
CA PRO A 30 4.69 -15.40 3.95
C PRO A 30 6.19 -15.16 3.68
N GLU A 31 7.02 -16.16 3.90
CA GLU A 31 8.49 -16.12 3.72
C GLU A 31 8.93 -15.98 2.26
N ALA A 32 8.07 -16.37 1.31
CA ALA A 32 8.32 -16.21 -0.11
C ALA A 32 8.01 -14.79 -0.61
N ILE A 33 7.33 -13.97 0.20
CA ILE A 33 6.86 -12.63 -0.17
C ILE A 33 7.85 -11.59 0.36
N LYS A 34 8.26 -10.68 -0.53
CA LYS A 34 9.14 -9.56 -0.22
C LYS A 34 8.46 -8.24 -0.57
N VAL A 35 8.42 -7.34 0.40
CA VAL A 35 7.92 -5.97 0.23
C VAL A 35 9.08 -5.00 0.37
N GLN A 36 9.22 -4.07 -0.57
CA GLN A 36 10.25 -3.03 -0.56
C GLN A 36 9.62 -1.67 -0.86
N VAL A 37 10.12 -0.65 -0.20
CA VAL A 37 9.73 0.74 -0.43
C VAL A 37 10.94 1.50 -0.98
N LEU A 38 10.79 2.14 -2.14
CA LEU A 38 11.80 3.01 -2.74
C LEU A 38 11.15 4.36 -3.04
N GLY A 39 11.45 5.38 -2.24
CA GLY A 39 10.78 6.68 -2.37
C GLY A 39 9.28 6.58 -2.08
N ASN A 40 8.44 6.86 -3.08
CA ASN A 40 6.99 6.67 -3.02
C ASN A 40 6.50 5.43 -3.77
N GLU A 41 7.40 4.53 -4.13
CA GLU A 41 7.08 3.28 -4.81
C GLU A 41 7.08 2.10 -3.84
N LEU A 42 6.08 1.25 -4.00
CA LEU A 42 5.94 0.00 -3.30
C LEU A 42 6.16 -1.15 -4.28
N LEU A 43 7.21 -1.93 -4.05
CA LEU A 43 7.53 -3.14 -4.80
C LEU A 43 7.17 -4.37 -3.98
N VAL A 44 6.34 -5.23 -4.55
CA VAL A 44 5.94 -6.51 -3.96
C VAL A 44 6.36 -7.61 -4.91
N SER A 45 7.28 -8.47 -4.44
CA SER A 45 7.75 -9.64 -5.18
C SER A 45 7.47 -10.90 -4.39
N ALA A 46 7.23 -12.02 -5.07
CA ALA A 46 7.22 -13.33 -4.44
C ALA A 46 7.80 -14.39 -5.36
N ASN A 47 8.54 -15.32 -4.79
CA ASN A 47 9.10 -16.47 -5.51
C ASN A 47 8.93 -17.73 -4.65
N HIS A 48 8.25 -18.73 -5.20
CA HIS A 48 8.02 -20.00 -4.54
C HIS A 48 8.26 -21.15 -5.53
N GLU A 49 9.24 -21.99 -5.22
CA GLU A 49 9.57 -23.19 -5.98
C GLU A 49 9.44 -24.41 -5.06
N VAL A 50 8.72 -25.43 -5.53
CA VAL A 50 8.49 -26.69 -4.82
C VAL A 50 8.79 -27.83 -5.76
N GLU A 51 9.64 -28.74 -5.30
CA GLU A 51 9.89 -30.02 -5.96
C GLU A 51 9.33 -31.15 -5.08
N HIS A 52 8.49 -32.00 -5.67
CA HIS A 52 7.90 -33.14 -4.98
C HIS A 52 7.70 -34.31 -5.95
N GLU A 53 8.24 -35.48 -5.62
CA GLU A 53 8.08 -36.74 -6.39
C GLU A 53 8.40 -36.60 -7.90
N GLY A 54 9.43 -35.80 -8.24
CA GLY A 54 9.82 -35.57 -9.64
C GLY A 54 8.94 -34.56 -10.39
N HIS A 55 7.97 -33.96 -9.70
CA HIS A 55 7.23 -32.81 -10.19
C HIS A 55 7.83 -31.51 -9.65
N TYR A 56 7.90 -30.51 -10.52
CA TYR A 56 8.39 -29.18 -10.19
C TYR A 56 7.29 -28.15 -10.38
N HIS A 57 7.08 -27.30 -9.36
CA HIS A 57 6.15 -26.20 -9.39
C HIS A 57 6.87 -24.91 -9.04
N ALA A 58 6.79 -23.90 -9.91
CA ALA A 58 7.35 -22.58 -9.66
C ALA A 58 6.29 -21.51 -9.88
N MET A 59 6.14 -20.62 -8.91
CA MET A 59 5.32 -19.42 -8.98
C MET A 59 6.18 -18.20 -8.74
N HIS A 60 5.99 -17.18 -9.57
CA HIS A 60 6.68 -15.91 -9.48
C HIS A 60 5.69 -14.77 -9.58
N PHE A 61 5.92 -13.73 -8.78
CA PHE A 61 5.08 -12.55 -8.71
C PHE A 61 5.92 -11.29 -8.58
N ASN A 62 5.57 -10.25 -9.33
CA ASN A 62 6.15 -8.92 -9.20
C ASN A 62 5.08 -7.87 -9.50
N ARG A 63 4.85 -6.95 -8.56
CA ARG A 63 4.02 -5.77 -8.76
C ARG A 63 4.66 -4.55 -8.14
N GLN A 64 4.54 -3.44 -8.85
CA GLN A 64 5.01 -2.14 -8.44
C GLN A 64 3.81 -1.18 -8.40
N PHE A 65 3.72 -0.42 -7.32
CA PHE A 65 2.69 0.59 -7.13
C PHE A 65 3.36 1.92 -6.83
N ILE A 66 2.96 2.97 -7.54
CA ILE A 66 3.29 4.34 -7.17
C ILE A 66 2.22 4.78 -6.17
N LEU A 67 2.63 5.00 -4.93
CA LEU A 67 1.71 5.43 -3.89
C LEU A 67 1.44 6.94 -3.99
N PRO A 68 0.22 7.40 -3.67
CA PRO A 68 -0.10 8.82 -3.58
C PRO A 68 0.85 9.56 -2.64
N ARG A 69 1.13 10.84 -2.95
CA ARG A 69 2.08 11.67 -2.16
C ARG A 69 1.61 11.94 -0.74
N GLU A 70 0.31 11.85 -0.50
CA GLU A 70 -0.28 11.96 0.83
C GLU A 70 -0.01 10.73 1.70
N VAL A 71 0.50 9.62 1.17
CA VAL A 71 0.82 8.45 1.99
C VAL A 71 2.08 8.71 2.81
N ASP A 72 1.95 8.53 4.12
CA ASP A 72 3.09 8.56 5.04
C ASP A 72 3.86 7.23 4.95
N MET A 73 4.87 7.19 4.07
CA MET A 73 5.66 5.99 3.79
C MET A 73 6.34 5.40 5.03
N ASP A 74 6.72 6.24 6.00
CA ASP A 74 7.36 5.80 7.25
C ASP A 74 6.38 5.09 8.20
N SER A 75 5.09 5.33 8.01
CA SER A 75 4.02 4.67 8.76
C SER A 75 3.44 3.44 8.05
N LEU A 76 3.97 3.10 6.85
CA LEU A 76 3.46 2.01 6.05
C LEU A 76 3.74 0.67 6.74
N THR A 77 2.66 -0.08 6.97
CA THR A 77 2.69 -1.41 7.57
C THR A 77 2.00 -2.41 6.66
N THR A 78 2.35 -3.69 6.81
CA THR A 78 1.76 -4.77 6.03
C THR A 78 1.26 -5.90 6.90
N ARG A 79 0.24 -6.60 6.43
CA ARG A 79 -0.31 -7.78 7.08
C ARG A 79 -0.88 -8.75 6.05
N LEU A 80 -0.44 -10.00 6.09
CA LEU A 80 -1.07 -11.09 5.36
C LEU A 80 -2.20 -11.69 6.20
N ASP A 81 -3.39 -11.81 5.63
CA ASP A 81 -4.52 -12.46 6.29
C ASP A 81 -4.62 -13.96 5.98
N LYS A 82 -5.57 -14.64 6.64
CA LYS A 82 -5.80 -16.08 6.47
C LYS A 82 -6.39 -16.43 5.10
N GLU A 83 -6.93 -15.46 4.36
CA GLU A 83 -7.47 -15.65 3.03
C GLU A 83 -6.39 -15.50 1.95
N GLY A 84 -5.15 -15.17 2.31
CA GLY A 84 -4.06 -14.93 1.37
C GLY A 84 -4.10 -13.53 0.73
N LYS A 85 -4.73 -12.54 1.38
CA LYS A 85 -4.65 -11.14 0.97
C LYS A 85 -3.59 -10.41 1.79
N LEU A 86 -2.67 -9.77 1.09
CA LEU A 86 -1.68 -8.87 1.67
C LEU A 86 -2.26 -7.46 1.75
N HIS A 87 -2.45 -6.97 2.97
CA HIS A 87 -2.97 -5.64 3.28
C HIS A 87 -1.82 -4.68 3.56
N PHE A 88 -2.00 -3.44 3.12
CA PHE A 88 -1.11 -2.31 3.33
C PHE A 88 -1.90 -1.20 3.99
N GLU A 89 -1.38 -0.66 5.08
CA GLU A 89 -1.99 0.45 5.81
C GLU A 89 -0.94 1.50 6.16
N ALA A 90 -1.32 2.76 6.02
CA ALA A 90 -0.48 3.90 6.40
C ALA A 90 -1.35 5.07 6.85
N LYS A 91 -0.75 6.00 7.59
CA LYS A 91 -1.35 7.31 7.84
C LYS A 91 -1.28 8.14 6.56
N LYS A 92 -2.21 9.09 6.40
CA LYS A 92 -2.05 10.16 5.42
C LYS A 92 -1.36 11.36 6.07
N ARG A 93 -0.42 11.95 5.33
CA ARG A 93 0.14 13.28 5.61
C ARG A 93 -0.81 14.33 5.04
N ASN A 94 -0.86 15.50 5.68
CA ASN A 94 -1.47 16.68 5.07
C ASN A 94 -0.60 17.14 3.90
N ALA A 95 -0.88 16.61 2.70
CA ALA A 95 -0.29 17.07 1.46
C ALA A 95 -1.20 18.12 0.80
N PRO A 96 -0.65 19.19 0.19
CA PRO A 96 -1.46 20.09 -0.63
C PRO A 96 -2.09 19.31 -1.79
N ALA A 97 -3.33 19.65 -2.13
CA ALA A 97 -4.06 19.03 -3.23
C ALA A 97 -3.22 19.09 -4.52
N LEU A 98 -3.20 17.98 -5.28
CA LEU A 98 -2.56 17.97 -6.59
C LEU A 98 -3.19 19.07 -7.46
N PRO A 99 -2.39 19.82 -8.23
CA PRO A 99 -2.94 20.74 -9.19
C PRO A 99 -3.83 19.97 -10.18
N PRO A 100 -4.94 20.57 -10.65
CA PRO A 100 -5.80 19.93 -11.64
C PRO A 100 -5.01 19.62 -12.91
N VAL A 101 -5.33 18.50 -13.56
CA VAL A 101 -4.76 18.12 -14.85
C VAL A 101 -4.98 19.24 -15.85
N ARG A 102 -3.92 19.66 -16.55
CA ARG A 102 -3.97 20.69 -17.61
C ARG A 102 -3.51 20.10 -18.92
N GLU A 103 -4.29 20.34 -19.97
CA GLU A 103 -3.88 20.04 -21.35
C GLU A 103 -3.06 21.21 -21.90
N LEU A 104 -1.88 20.92 -22.45
CA LEU A 104 -1.02 21.91 -23.06
C LEU A 104 -1.11 21.82 -24.58
N LYS A 105 -1.37 22.93 -25.24
CA LYS A 105 -1.29 23.00 -26.71
C LYS A 105 0.18 22.96 -27.11
N VAL A 106 0.54 21.99 -27.94
CA VAL A 106 1.88 21.91 -28.56
C VAL A 106 1.91 22.86 -29.75
N LEU A 107 2.76 23.87 -29.70
CA LEU A 107 3.03 24.78 -30.82
C LEU A 107 4.36 24.40 -31.47
N ARG A 108 4.43 24.49 -32.80
CA ARG A 108 5.65 24.25 -33.57
C ARG A 108 6.28 25.59 -33.93
N ASP A 109 7.58 25.73 -33.69
CA ASP A 109 8.35 26.91 -34.11
C ASP A 109 8.36 27.03 -35.64
N LYS A 110 8.34 28.27 -36.14
CA LYS A 110 8.35 28.61 -37.56
C LYS A 110 9.76 28.60 -38.15
#